data_AF-A0A944E1W9-F1
#
_entry.id   AF-A0A944E1W9-F1
#
_cell.length_a   1.000
_cell.length_b   1.000
_cell.length_c   1.000
_cell.angle_alpha   90.00
_cell.angle_beta   90.00
_cell.angle_gamma   90.00
#
_symmetry.space_group_name_H-M   'P 1'
#
loop_
_entity.id
_entity.type
_entity.pdbx_description
1 polymer ?
#
loop_
_entity_poly.entity_id
_entity_poly.type
_entity_poly.pdbx_seq_one_letter_code
_entity_poly.pdbx_strand_id
1 'polypeptide(L)'
;MTRVANSLETLRDQINARFPGRNIASDGGVGDEAHQKKGKASDHNPWYGPGIVTARDFTHDPAHGLNIQEIADQLLASRDPRIKYVIANGRIATNRDWQWAPYDGANPHEAHFHISVVADPRCDDAHPWALPILGGGNGGGAEPGMFVTWGTGVNVRTEPRLGAPVVTVLAGPTRVRVGCQTRGDMVNTAGRNNDAWSHLPDFGGYISNIFIDHPAAWLPDVGEC
;
A
#
# COMPACT_ATOMS: atom_id res chain seq x y z
N MET A 1 16.46 -22.29 -11.51
CA MET A 1 17.27 -21.09 -11.82
C MET A 1 17.10 -20.12 -10.68
N THR A 2 18.15 -19.43 -10.28
CA THR A 2 18.10 -18.40 -9.24
C THR A 2 17.31 -17.18 -9.71
N ARG A 3 16.37 -16.70 -8.90
CA ARG A 3 15.60 -15.47 -9.16
C ARG A 3 15.19 -14.80 -7.85
N VAL A 4 14.82 -13.53 -7.93
CA VAL A 4 14.14 -12.83 -6.82
C VAL A 4 12.68 -13.28 -6.73
N ALA A 5 12.13 -13.21 -5.53
CA ALA A 5 10.74 -13.55 -5.26
C ALA A 5 9.77 -12.65 -6.05
N ASN A 6 8.69 -13.22 -6.59
CA ASN A 6 7.80 -12.49 -7.49
C ASN A 6 7.12 -11.28 -6.83
N SER A 7 6.83 -11.33 -5.51
CA SER A 7 6.29 -10.18 -4.79
C SER A 7 7.21 -8.95 -4.86
N LEU A 8 8.52 -9.16 -4.76
CA LEU A 8 9.53 -8.10 -4.82
C LEU A 8 9.72 -7.58 -6.24
N GLU A 9 9.52 -8.43 -7.25
CA GLU A 9 9.48 -7.97 -8.66
C GLU A 9 8.24 -7.14 -8.95
N THR A 10 7.06 -7.52 -8.41
CA THR A 10 5.87 -6.67 -8.48
C THR A 10 6.12 -5.30 -7.86
N LEU A 11 6.75 -5.24 -6.66
CA LEU A 11 7.09 -3.97 -6.02
C LEU A 11 8.00 -3.11 -6.91
N ARG A 12 9.05 -3.72 -7.49
CA ARG A 12 9.97 -3.03 -8.39
C ARG A 12 9.26 -2.45 -9.59
N ASP A 13 8.40 -3.23 -10.22
CA ASP A 13 7.70 -2.81 -11.43
C ASP A 13 6.71 -1.68 -11.12
N GLN A 14 6.03 -1.72 -9.96
CA GLN A 14 5.19 -0.61 -9.49
C GLN A 14 5.99 0.66 -9.19
N ILE A 15 7.14 0.55 -8.52
CA ILE A 15 8.04 1.69 -8.25
C ILE A 15 8.52 2.30 -9.59
N ASN A 16 8.95 1.46 -10.54
CA ASN A 16 9.44 1.92 -11.84
C ASN A 16 8.33 2.57 -12.68
N ALA A 17 7.11 2.03 -12.64
CA ALA A 17 5.97 2.65 -13.31
C ALA A 17 5.63 4.02 -12.69
N ARG A 18 5.71 4.14 -11.37
CA ARG A 18 5.42 5.38 -10.64
C ARG A 18 6.51 6.44 -10.81
N PHE A 19 7.77 6.02 -10.92
CA PHE A 19 8.97 6.86 -11.00
C PHE A 19 9.88 6.43 -12.16
N PRO A 20 9.46 6.59 -13.42
CA PRO A 20 10.15 6.02 -14.59
C PRO A 20 11.56 6.57 -14.84
N GLY A 21 11.90 7.73 -14.27
CA GLY A 21 13.20 8.38 -14.39
C GLY A 21 14.11 8.23 -13.17
N ARG A 22 13.72 7.43 -12.16
CA ARG A 22 14.52 7.30 -10.94
C ARG A 22 15.88 6.67 -11.21
N ASN A 23 16.85 7.07 -10.41
CA ASN A 23 18.12 6.38 -10.25
C ASN A 23 17.90 4.95 -9.76
N ILE A 24 18.70 4.04 -10.28
CA ILE A 24 18.70 2.61 -9.94
C ILE A 24 20.11 2.11 -9.54
N ALA A 25 21.06 3.02 -9.30
CA ALA A 25 22.46 2.69 -9.05
C ALA A 25 22.70 1.81 -7.82
N SER A 26 21.77 1.79 -6.86
CA SER A 26 21.79 0.94 -5.66
C SER A 26 20.65 -0.08 -5.63
N ASP A 27 19.98 -0.33 -6.76
CA ASP A 27 19.01 -1.42 -6.84
C ASP A 27 19.75 -2.76 -6.78
N GLY A 28 19.32 -3.63 -5.86
CA GLY A 28 19.97 -4.90 -5.56
C GLY A 28 18.97 -6.05 -5.57
N GLY A 29 19.39 -7.23 -6.01
CA GLY A 29 18.51 -8.41 -6.09
C GLY A 29 19.26 -9.67 -5.66
N VAL A 30 19.71 -10.47 -6.63
CA VAL A 30 20.58 -11.62 -6.33
C VAL A 30 21.94 -11.11 -5.83
N GLY A 31 22.37 -11.60 -4.68
CA GLY A 31 23.62 -11.19 -4.02
C GLY A 31 24.85 -11.46 -4.90
N ASP A 32 25.79 -10.53 -4.86
CA ASP A 32 27.12 -10.67 -5.46
C ASP A 32 27.96 -11.75 -4.74
N GLU A 33 29.15 -12.05 -5.25
CA GLU A 33 30.03 -13.08 -4.65
C GLU A 33 30.35 -12.80 -3.16
N ALA A 34 30.38 -11.53 -2.74
CA ALA A 34 30.61 -11.15 -1.35
C ALA A 34 29.39 -11.48 -0.46
N HIS A 35 28.17 -11.29 -0.97
CA HIS A 35 26.94 -11.74 -0.30
C HIS A 35 26.84 -13.26 -0.30
N GLN A 36 27.18 -13.93 -1.40
CA GLN A 36 27.12 -15.39 -1.52
C GLN A 36 28.01 -16.11 -0.48
N LYS A 37 29.15 -15.52 -0.12
CA LYS A 37 30.03 -16.02 0.97
C LYS A 37 29.33 -16.05 2.34
N LYS A 38 28.28 -15.27 2.56
CA LYS A 38 27.46 -15.28 3.78
C LYS A 38 26.42 -16.41 3.81
N GLY A 39 26.23 -17.15 2.70
CA GLY A 39 25.29 -18.27 2.63
C GLY A 39 23.86 -17.88 3.03
N LYS A 40 23.14 -18.74 3.76
CA LYS A 40 21.75 -18.46 4.18
C LYS A 40 21.61 -17.29 5.19
N ALA A 41 22.70 -16.69 5.65
CA ALA A 41 22.65 -15.52 6.53
C ALA A 41 22.30 -14.22 5.79
N SER A 42 22.30 -14.23 4.44
CA SER A 42 21.80 -13.11 3.64
C SER A 42 20.58 -13.52 2.83
N ASP A 43 19.50 -12.76 2.98
CA ASP A 43 18.27 -12.95 2.20
C ASP A 43 18.45 -12.57 0.72
N HIS A 44 19.58 -11.95 0.34
CA HIS A 44 20.00 -11.75 -1.06
C HIS A 44 20.55 -13.03 -1.73
N ASN A 45 20.77 -14.10 -0.98
CA ASN A 45 21.23 -15.36 -1.55
C ASN A 45 20.06 -16.28 -1.93
N PRO A 46 20.22 -17.14 -2.94
CA PRO A 46 19.18 -18.09 -3.31
C PRO A 46 19.08 -19.18 -2.24
N TRP A 47 18.05 -19.11 -1.40
CA TRP A 47 17.97 -20.00 -0.23
C TRP A 47 16.60 -20.63 -0.01
N TYR A 48 15.53 -20.00 -0.49
CA TYR A 48 14.17 -20.53 -0.37
C TYR A 48 13.79 -21.37 -1.59
N GLY A 49 13.20 -22.55 -1.38
CA GLY A 49 12.68 -23.41 -2.45
C GLY A 49 13.70 -23.67 -3.59
N PRO A 50 13.31 -23.50 -4.88
CA PRO A 50 14.15 -23.81 -6.05
C PRO A 50 15.30 -22.81 -6.31
N GLY A 51 15.70 -22.03 -5.29
CA GLY A 51 16.74 -21.00 -5.39
C GLY A 51 16.19 -19.57 -5.44
N ILE A 52 15.12 -19.29 -4.69
CA ILE A 52 14.51 -17.96 -4.59
C ILE A 52 15.30 -17.10 -3.61
N VAL A 53 15.55 -15.86 -4.03
CA VAL A 53 16.10 -14.75 -3.24
C VAL A 53 14.93 -13.95 -2.67
N THR A 54 14.93 -13.74 -1.36
CA THR A 54 13.80 -13.12 -0.62
C THR A 54 14.08 -11.67 -0.24
N ALA A 55 15.13 -11.05 -0.76
CA ALA A 55 15.48 -9.66 -0.53
C ALA A 55 15.61 -8.85 -1.82
N ARG A 56 15.36 -7.55 -1.72
CA ARG A 56 15.58 -6.57 -2.78
C ARG A 56 15.91 -5.21 -2.16
N ASP A 57 16.84 -4.50 -2.82
CA ASP A 57 17.21 -3.13 -2.48
C ASP A 57 16.68 -2.17 -3.55
N PHE A 58 16.33 -0.96 -3.14
CA PHE A 58 15.81 0.09 -4.01
C PHE A 58 16.47 1.43 -3.70
N THR A 59 17.07 2.02 -4.73
CA THR A 59 17.83 3.27 -4.66
C THR A 59 17.02 4.43 -4.09
N HIS A 60 17.64 5.22 -3.21
CA HIS A 60 17.09 6.50 -2.78
C HIS A 60 17.25 7.55 -3.87
N ASP A 61 16.13 8.09 -4.32
CA ASP A 61 16.14 9.15 -5.32
C ASP A 61 14.96 10.12 -5.11
N PRO A 62 15.04 10.99 -4.10
CA PRO A 62 13.97 11.94 -3.82
C PRO A 62 13.84 12.99 -4.93
N ALA A 63 14.89 13.23 -5.73
CA ALA A 63 14.84 14.15 -6.86
C ALA A 63 13.89 13.66 -7.97
N HIS A 64 13.73 12.34 -8.08
CA HIS A 64 12.77 11.71 -9.00
C HIS A 64 11.58 11.05 -8.28
N GLY A 65 11.35 11.41 -7.01
CA GLY A 65 10.15 11.11 -6.26
C GLY A 65 10.22 9.89 -5.31
N LEU A 66 11.29 9.09 -5.33
CA LEU A 66 11.44 7.94 -4.43
C LEU A 66 12.22 8.30 -3.16
N ASN A 67 11.50 8.73 -2.13
CA ASN A 67 12.05 8.87 -0.79
C ASN A 67 12.03 7.52 -0.05
N ILE A 68 13.20 7.06 0.41
CA ILE A 68 13.31 5.73 1.04
C ILE A 68 12.64 5.65 2.41
N GLN A 69 12.63 6.73 3.17
CA GLN A 69 11.96 6.74 4.47
C GLN A 69 10.45 6.67 4.28
N GLU A 70 9.92 7.45 3.34
CA GLU A 70 8.48 7.50 3.06
C GLU A 70 7.93 6.13 2.63
N ILE A 71 8.56 5.47 1.65
CA ILE A 71 8.11 4.15 1.20
C ILE A 71 8.31 3.08 2.26
N ALA A 72 9.41 3.13 3.03
CA ALA A 72 9.66 2.19 4.11
C ALA A 72 8.63 2.33 5.24
N ASP A 73 8.24 3.55 5.60
CA ASP A 73 7.19 3.82 6.58
C ASP A 73 5.83 3.29 6.09
N GLN A 74 5.50 3.45 4.80
CA GLN A 74 4.26 2.94 4.22
C GLN A 74 4.25 1.40 4.14
N LEU A 75 5.37 0.77 3.79
CA LEU A 75 5.54 -0.67 3.86
C LEU A 75 5.29 -1.17 5.29
N LEU A 76 5.86 -0.51 6.29
CA LEU A 76 5.67 -0.88 7.68
C LEU A 76 4.21 -0.70 8.14
N ALA A 77 3.59 0.42 7.75
CA ALA A 77 2.19 0.72 8.06
C ALA A 77 1.21 -0.26 7.41
N SER A 78 1.53 -0.78 6.22
CA SER A 78 0.69 -1.75 5.51
C SER A 78 0.51 -3.07 6.28
N ARG A 79 1.50 -3.43 7.10
CA ARG A 79 1.60 -4.73 7.77
C ARG A 79 1.40 -5.91 6.82
N ASP A 80 1.83 -5.76 5.57
CA ASP A 80 1.67 -6.78 4.55
C ASP A 80 2.31 -8.11 5.03
N PRO A 81 1.56 -9.22 5.00
CA PRO A 81 2.00 -10.49 5.57
C PRO A 81 3.18 -11.13 4.83
N ARG A 82 3.57 -10.58 3.67
CA ARG A 82 4.78 -10.96 2.94
C ARG A 82 6.03 -10.41 3.59
N ILE A 83 5.96 -9.29 4.32
CA ILE A 83 7.13 -8.62 4.90
C ILE A 83 7.73 -9.48 6.03
N LYS A 84 9.05 -9.66 5.99
CA LYS A 84 9.88 -10.20 7.09
C LYS A 84 10.51 -9.06 7.88
N TYR A 85 11.19 -8.13 7.19
CA TYR A 85 11.72 -6.89 7.76
C TYR A 85 12.03 -5.86 6.66
N VAL A 86 12.18 -4.60 7.08
CA VAL A 86 12.60 -3.47 6.24
C VAL A 86 13.78 -2.77 6.94
N ILE A 87 14.78 -2.31 6.18
CA ILE A 87 15.91 -1.52 6.68
C ILE A 87 16.03 -0.23 5.85
N ALA A 88 16.14 0.92 6.51
CA ALA A 88 16.38 2.22 5.88
C ALA A 88 17.00 3.18 6.92
N ASN A 89 17.89 4.07 6.49
CA ASN A 89 18.46 5.16 7.30
C ASN A 89 18.96 4.72 8.69
N GLY A 90 19.74 3.63 8.74
CA GLY A 90 20.31 3.09 9.97
C GLY A 90 19.28 2.52 10.93
N ARG A 91 18.10 2.14 10.43
CA ARG A 91 17.01 1.56 11.22
C ARG A 91 16.48 0.29 10.57
N ILE A 92 16.01 -0.63 11.41
CA ILE A 92 15.37 -1.88 11.02
C ILE A 92 14.02 -1.99 11.71
N ALA A 93 13.02 -2.48 11.00
CA ALA A 93 11.74 -2.86 11.57
C ALA A 93 11.35 -4.25 11.11
N THR A 94 10.81 -5.06 12.00
CA THR A 94 10.48 -6.46 11.71
C THR A 94 8.97 -6.70 11.76
N ASN A 95 8.52 -7.80 11.16
CA ASN A 95 7.12 -8.19 11.24
C ASN A 95 6.67 -8.69 12.64
N ARG A 96 7.58 -8.71 13.63
CA ARG A 96 7.27 -9.08 15.01
C ARG A 96 6.65 -7.93 15.80
N ASP A 97 7.18 -6.74 15.62
CA ASP A 97 6.87 -5.54 16.41
C ASP A 97 6.31 -4.40 15.56
N TRP A 98 6.59 -4.37 14.26
CA TRP A 98 6.21 -3.28 13.35
C TRP A 98 6.70 -1.92 13.85
N GLN A 99 7.87 -1.89 14.50
CA GLN A 99 8.47 -0.70 15.09
C GLN A 99 9.91 -0.54 14.60
N TRP A 100 10.31 0.70 14.34
CA TRP A 100 11.69 1.03 14.01
C TRP A 100 12.60 0.90 15.23
N ALA A 101 13.66 0.12 15.08
CA ALA A 101 14.77 0.01 16.02
C ALA A 101 16.08 0.44 15.33
N PRO A 102 17.12 0.83 16.09
CA PRO A 102 18.44 1.06 15.53
C PRO A 102 18.98 -0.18 14.79
N TYR A 103 19.67 0.04 13.67
CA TYR A 103 20.36 -0.99 12.91
C TYR A 103 21.87 -0.71 12.92
N ASP A 104 22.66 -1.70 13.31
CA ASP A 104 24.11 -1.62 13.52
C ASP A 104 24.92 -2.39 12.45
N GLY A 105 24.26 -2.82 11.37
CA GLY A 105 24.94 -3.47 10.26
C GLY A 105 25.89 -2.53 9.50
N ALA A 106 26.89 -3.12 8.84
CA ALA A 106 27.97 -2.37 8.20
C ALA A 106 27.53 -1.41 7.09
N ASN A 107 26.42 -1.70 6.41
CA ASN A 107 25.80 -0.79 5.44
C ASN A 107 24.61 -0.11 6.12
N PRO A 108 24.61 1.22 6.32
CA PRO A 108 23.54 1.89 7.04
C PRO A 108 22.25 2.08 6.21
N HIS A 109 22.19 1.69 4.93
CA HIS A 109 20.99 1.83 4.09
C HIS A 109 20.47 3.28 3.97
N GLU A 110 21.39 4.24 3.78
CA GLU A 110 21.05 5.65 3.52
C GLU A 110 20.88 5.96 2.02
N ALA A 111 21.51 5.16 1.16
CA ALA A 111 21.45 5.29 -0.30
C ALA A 111 20.36 4.43 -0.96
N HIS A 112 19.72 3.54 -0.21
CA HIS A 112 18.64 2.65 -0.64
C HIS A 112 17.89 2.13 0.58
N PHE A 113 16.61 1.74 0.43
CA PHE A 113 16.00 0.86 1.42
C PHE A 113 16.17 -0.59 1.02
N HIS A 114 16.19 -1.45 2.02
CA HIS A 114 16.18 -2.90 1.88
C HIS A 114 14.84 -3.44 2.38
N ILE A 115 14.27 -4.37 1.62
CA ILE A 115 13.11 -5.15 2.05
C ILE A 115 13.41 -6.64 1.90
N SER A 116 13.09 -7.39 2.96
CA SER A 116 13.06 -8.83 2.92
C SER A 116 11.64 -9.33 3.13
N VAL A 117 11.23 -10.32 2.33
CA VAL A 117 9.98 -11.06 2.49
C VAL A 117 10.19 -12.38 3.24
N VAL A 118 9.11 -12.94 3.78
CA VAL A 118 9.11 -14.21 4.52
C VAL A 118 9.61 -15.37 3.65
N ALA A 119 10.08 -16.44 4.26
CA ALA A 119 10.60 -17.61 3.53
C ALA A 119 9.59 -18.75 3.49
N ASP A 120 8.45 -18.46 2.89
CA ASP A 120 7.36 -19.39 2.66
C ASP A 120 6.64 -18.99 1.35
N PRO A 121 5.58 -19.70 0.92
CA PRO A 121 4.94 -19.43 -0.37
C PRO A 121 4.49 -17.97 -0.57
N ARG A 122 4.25 -17.21 0.50
CA ARG A 122 3.87 -15.79 0.42
C ARG A 122 4.96 -14.92 -0.22
N CYS A 123 6.23 -15.33 -0.19
CA CYS A 123 7.29 -14.57 -0.86
C CYS A 123 7.05 -14.40 -2.36
N ASP A 124 6.39 -15.37 -2.99
CA ASP A 124 6.09 -15.38 -4.42
C ASP A 124 4.68 -14.88 -4.74
N ASP A 125 3.95 -14.40 -3.74
CA ASP A 125 2.66 -13.79 -3.95
C ASP A 125 2.81 -12.43 -4.66
N ALA A 126 2.52 -12.45 -5.95
CA ALA A 126 2.69 -11.32 -6.87
C ALA A 126 1.56 -10.28 -6.83
N HIS A 127 0.60 -10.37 -5.89
CA HIS A 127 -0.42 -9.33 -5.74
C HIS A 127 0.22 -7.93 -5.60
N PRO A 128 -0.37 -6.87 -6.17
CA PRO A 128 0.18 -5.52 -6.08
C PRO A 128 0.41 -5.05 -4.64
N TRP A 129 1.46 -4.28 -4.41
CA TRP A 129 1.67 -3.57 -3.15
C TRP A 129 0.77 -2.34 -3.10
N ALA A 130 -0.12 -2.30 -2.11
CA ALA A 130 -1.05 -1.20 -1.88
C ALA A 130 -0.38 -0.14 -0.99
N LEU A 131 0.50 0.68 -1.58
CA LEU A 131 1.21 1.75 -0.88
C LEU A 131 0.76 3.12 -1.42
N PRO A 132 0.43 4.10 -0.55
CA PRO A 132 0.09 5.46 -0.96
C PRO A 132 1.04 6.09 -1.99
N ILE A 133 2.35 5.92 -1.81
CA ILE A 133 3.40 6.48 -2.69
C ILE A 133 3.33 5.90 -4.11
N LEU A 134 2.83 4.67 -4.25
CA LEU A 134 2.62 3.98 -5.52
C LEU A 134 1.25 4.27 -6.14
N GLY A 135 0.47 5.19 -5.55
CA GLY A 135 -0.92 5.45 -5.92
C GLY A 135 -1.92 4.50 -5.26
N GLY A 136 -1.45 3.53 -4.46
CA GLY A 136 -2.27 2.48 -3.86
C GLY A 136 -2.66 2.71 -2.40
N GLY A 137 -2.86 3.95 -1.95
CA GLY A 137 -3.22 4.18 -0.55
C GLY A 137 -3.86 5.52 -0.23
N ASN A 138 -5.15 5.46 0.08
CA ASN A 138 -5.66 5.76 1.41
C ASN A 138 -6.91 4.91 1.65
N GLY A 139 -7.09 4.39 2.87
CA GLY A 139 -8.37 3.80 3.31
C GLY A 139 -8.49 2.27 3.35
N GLY A 140 -7.58 1.56 4.02
CA GLY A 140 -7.90 0.31 4.73
C GLY A 140 -8.29 -0.92 3.89
N GLY A 141 -7.27 -1.69 3.48
CA GLY A 141 -7.32 -3.16 3.38
C GLY A 141 -8.33 -3.79 2.41
N ALA A 142 -7.77 -4.41 1.36
CA ALA A 142 -8.34 -5.48 0.53
C ALA A 142 -9.47 -5.11 -0.45
N GLU A 143 -9.18 -5.39 -1.73
CA GLU A 143 -10.03 -5.30 -2.94
C GLU A 143 -10.21 -3.89 -3.55
N PRO A 144 -10.00 -3.71 -4.87
CA PRO A 144 -10.38 -2.49 -5.58
C PRO A 144 -11.84 -2.13 -5.30
N GLY A 145 -12.08 -0.87 -4.94
CA GLY A 145 -13.41 -0.38 -4.61
C GLY A 145 -13.86 -0.65 -3.17
N MET A 146 -13.04 -1.20 -2.26
CA MET A 146 -13.41 -1.30 -0.85
C MET A 146 -12.93 -0.09 -0.04
N PHE A 147 -13.83 0.49 0.73
CA PHE A 147 -13.57 1.62 1.61
C PHE A 147 -14.21 1.41 2.99
N VAL A 148 -13.83 2.21 3.97
CA VAL A 148 -14.45 2.22 5.31
C VAL A 148 -15.19 3.54 5.49
N THR A 149 -16.39 3.52 6.07
CA THR A 149 -17.09 4.76 6.47
C THR A 149 -16.64 5.24 7.84
N TRP A 150 -16.89 6.51 8.16
CA TRP A 150 -16.78 7.03 9.53
C TRP A 150 -18.13 7.52 10.06
N GLY A 151 -18.22 7.65 11.39
CA GLY A 151 -19.46 8.03 12.08
C GLY A 151 -20.41 6.86 12.32
N THR A 152 -21.58 7.18 12.85
CA THR A 152 -22.67 6.24 13.15
C THR A 152 -23.98 6.77 12.55
N GLY A 153 -24.87 5.87 12.12
CA GLY A 153 -26.15 6.27 11.56
C GLY A 153 -26.06 6.91 10.18
N VAL A 154 -25.13 6.46 9.33
CA VAL A 154 -24.91 7.07 8.01
C VAL A 154 -25.94 6.57 7.00
N ASN A 155 -26.68 7.50 6.39
CA ASN A 155 -27.72 7.17 5.41
C ASN A 155 -27.12 6.78 4.05
N VAL A 156 -27.60 5.65 3.51
CA VAL A 156 -27.49 5.30 2.09
C VAL A 156 -28.83 5.63 1.43
N ARG A 157 -28.82 6.38 0.33
CA ARG A 157 -30.01 6.92 -0.32
C ARG A 157 -30.23 6.35 -1.71
N THR A 158 -31.43 6.39 -2.26
CA THR A 158 -31.70 5.84 -3.60
C THR A 158 -31.04 6.64 -4.74
N GLU A 159 -30.73 7.91 -4.49
CA GLU A 159 -30.13 8.85 -5.47
C GLU A 159 -29.10 9.74 -4.75
N PRO A 160 -28.13 10.36 -5.45
CA PRO A 160 -27.09 11.20 -4.87
C PRO A 160 -27.61 12.59 -4.46
N ARG A 161 -28.69 12.65 -3.67
CA ARG A 161 -29.29 13.89 -3.17
C ARG A 161 -29.85 13.73 -1.77
N LEU A 162 -29.81 14.79 -0.97
CA LEU A 162 -30.22 14.81 0.43
C LEU A 162 -31.71 14.49 0.64
N GLY A 163 -32.54 14.81 -0.35
CA GLY A 163 -33.98 14.53 -0.32
C GLY A 163 -34.39 13.13 -0.77
N ALA A 164 -33.45 12.29 -1.25
CA ALA A 164 -33.79 10.96 -1.74
C ALA A 164 -34.15 10.00 -0.59
N PRO A 165 -35.11 9.07 -0.80
CA PRO A 165 -35.44 8.02 0.15
C PRO A 165 -34.20 7.29 0.68
N VAL A 166 -34.20 7.00 1.97
CA VAL A 166 -33.14 6.22 2.61
C VAL A 166 -33.38 4.73 2.33
N VAL A 167 -32.39 4.07 1.74
CA VAL A 167 -32.40 2.62 1.47
C VAL A 167 -32.01 1.85 2.72
N THR A 168 -30.94 2.30 3.40
CA THR A 168 -30.45 1.71 4.65
C THR A 168 -29.68 2.74 5.46
N VAL A 169 -29.39 2.40 6.71
CA VAL A 169 -28.59 3.20 7.64
C VAL A 169 -27.44 2.35 8.16
N LEU A 170 -26.21 2.81 7.94
CA LEU A 170 -25.00 2.14 8.42
C LEU A 170 -24.77 2.48 9.89
N ALA A 171 -24.74 1.47 10.77
CA ALA A 171 -24.74 1.65 12.21
C ALA A 171 -23.43 2.25 12.79
N GLY A 172 -22.32 2.13 12.08
CA GLY A 172 -21.00 2.60 12.51
C GLY A 172 -20.00 2.55 11.36
N PRO A 173 -18.69 2.68 11.64
CA PRO A 173 -17.67 2.44 10.63
C PRO A 173 -17.91 1.09 9.97
N THR A 174 -18.25 1.13 8.68
CA THR A 174 -18.70 -0.02 7.92
C THR A 174 -17.82 -0.13 6.69
N ARG A 175 -17.32 -1.34 6.41
CA ARG A 175 -16.67 -1.62 5.13
C ARG A 175 -17.72 -1.62 4.03
N VAL A 176 -17.51 -0.81 3.01
CA VAL A 176 -18.42 -0.64 1.88
C VAL A 176 -17.68 -0.84 0.57
N ARG A 177 -18.32 -1.54 -0.38
CA ARG A 177 -17.86 -1.55 -1.76
C ARG A 177 -18.43 -0.33 -2.49
N VAL A 178 -17.57 0.44 -3.14
CA VAL A 178 -17.89 1.53 -4.04
C VAL A 178 -17.73 1.04 -5.47
N GLY A 179 -18.81 1.09 -6.24
CA GLY A 179 -18.80 0.69 -7.65
C GLY A 179 -18.43 1.83 -8.60
N CYS A 180 -18.96 3.02 -8.34
CA CYS A 180 -18.70 4.24 -9.10
C CYS A 180 -19.02 5.45 -8.22
N GLN A 181 -18.63 6.65 -8.65
CA GLN A 181 -18.94 7.90 -7.97
C GLN A 181 -19.56 8.93 -8.92
N THR A 182 -20.33 9.86 -8.40
CA THR A 182 -21.01 10.88 -9.21
C THR A 182 -21.18 12.17 -8.41
N ARG A 183 -21.50 13.26 -9.10
CA ARG A 183 -21.87 14.53 -8.45
C ARG A 183 -23.30 14.48 -7.93
N GLY A 184 -23.51 15.05 -6.76
CA GLY A 184 -24.80 15.11 -6.10
C GLY A 184 -24.98 16.38 -5.28
N ASP A 185 -25.94 16.35 -4.36
CA ASP A 185 -26.14 17.47 -3.44
C ASP A 185 -24.89 17.70 -2.57
N MET A 186 -24.55 18.97 -2.37
CA MET A 186 -23.48 19.39 -1.48
C MET A 186 -23.81 19.00 -0.03
N VAL A 187 -22.99 18.14 0.57
CA VAL A 187 -23.12 17.78 1.99
C VAL A 187 -22.12 18.58 2.81
N ASN A 188 -22.61 19.21 3.89
CA ASN A 188 -21.82 20.00 4.81
C ASN A 188 -21.86 19.36 6.21
N THR A 189 -20.75 18.84 6.70
CA THR A 189 -20.66 18.28 8.07
C THR A 189 -19.21 18.26 8.56
N ALA A 190 -19.01 18.24 9.89
CA ALA A 190 -17.68 18.18 10.53
C ALA A 190 -16.67 19.23 10.01
N GLY A 191 -17.16 20.44 9.67
CA GLY A 191 -16.33 21.52 9.12
C GLY A 191 -15.86 21.31 7.67
N ARG A 192 -16.42 20.32 6.96
CA ARG A 192 -16.08 19.98 5.58
C ARG A 192 -17.32 20.09 4.68
N ASN A 193 -17.07 20.26 3.39
CA ASN A 193 -18.08 20.14 2.35
C ASN A 193 -17.60 19.16 1.26
N ASN A 194 -18.51 18.36 0.71
CA ASN A 194 -18.22 17.46 -0.41
C ASN A 194 -19.48 17.20 -1.27
N ASP A 195 -19.37 17.34 -2.60
CA ASP A 195 -20.44 17.10 -3.58
C ASP A 195 -20.34 15.74 -4.26
N ALA A 196 -19.30 14.96 -3.95
CA ALA A 196 -19.14 13.62 -4.46
C ALA A 196 -19.96 12.60 -3.67
N TRP A 197 -20.59 11.69 -4.39
CA TRP A 197 -21.39 10.59 -3.87
C TRP A 197 -20.94 9.27 -4.49
N SER A 198 -20.80 8.23 -3.67
CA SER A 198 -20.41 6.89 -4.10
C SER A 198 -21.63 5.98 -4.19
N HIS A 199 -21.79 5.28 -5.31
CA HIS A 199 -22.75 4.19 -5.43
C HIS A 199 -22.22 2.93 -4.74
N LEU A 200 -23.00 2.40 -3.81
CA LEU A 200 -22.71 1.17 -3.07
C LEU A 200 -23.55 0.01 -3.61
N PRO A 201 -23.02 -0.83 -4.53
CA PRO A 201 -23.80 -1.89 -5.18
C PRO A 201 -24.38 -2.93 -4.20
N ASP A 202 -23.73 -3.18 -3.06
CA ASP A 202 -24.25 -4.09 -2.03
C ASP A 202 -25.54 -3.61 -1.37
N PHE A 203 -25.76 -2.30 -1.37
CA PHE A 203 -26.92 -1.67 -0.76
C PHE A 203 -27.89 -1.09 -1.80
N GLY A 204 -27.51 -1.03 -3.08
CA GLY A 204 -28.34 -0.48 -4.15
C GLY A 204 -28.64 1.02 -3.97
N GLY A 205 -27.68 1.79 -3.47
CA GLY A 205 -27.87 3.21 -3.21
C GLY A 205 -26.57 4.00 -3.11
N TYR A 206 -26.68 5.27 -2.77
CA TYR A 206 -25.62 6.27 -2.78
C TYR A 206 -25.33 6.76 -1.36
N ILE A 207 -24.04 6.91 -1.04
CA ILE A 207 -23.54 7.54 0.18
C ILE A 207 -22.75 8.80 -0.20
N SER A 208 -22.82 9.86 0.59
CA SER A 208 -21.93 11.00 0.37
C SER A 208 -20.50 10.62 0.75
N ASN A 209 -19.53 10.95 -0.12
CA ASN A 209 -18.11 10.68 0.11
C ASN A 209 -17.59 11.38 1.36
N ILE A 210 -18.29 12.41 1.88
CA ILE A 210 -17.93 13.03 3.15
C ILE A 210 -17.89 12.03 4.30
N PHE A 211 -18.65 10.92 4.22
CA PHE A 211 -18.71 9.86 5.24
C PHE A 211 -17.80 8.67 4.95
N ILE A 212 -17.01 8.71 3.88
CA ILE A 212 -15.98 7.71 3.60
C ILE A 212 -14.69 8.18 4.29
N ASP A 213 -14.03 7.28 5.02
CA ASP A 213 -12.80 7.53 5.76
C ASP A 213 -11.61 7.61 4.81
N HIS A 214 -11.63 8.67 4.00
CA HIS A 214 -10.67 8.96 2.96
C HIS A 214 -10.50 10.49 2.85
N PRO A 215 -9.26 11.00 2.68
CA PRO A 215 -9.03 12.45 2.64
C PRO A 215 -9.47 13.11 1.33
N ALA A 216 -9.51 12.39 0.23
CA ALA A 216 -9.92 12.92 -1.07
C ALA A 216 -11.45 13.06 -1.18
N ALA A 217 -11.90 14.17 -1.77
CA ALA A 217 -13.32 14.42 -2.03
C ALA A 217 -13.90 13.38 -3.01
N TRP A 218 -13.16 13.13 -4.09
CA TRP A 218 -13.38 12.06 -5.06
C TRP A 218 -12.43 10.92 -4.73
N LEU A 219 -12.96 9.70 -4.66
CA LEU A 219 -12.17 8.54 -4.29
C LEU A 219 -11.19 8.18 -5.42
N PRO A 220 -9.92 7.90 -5.11
CA PRO A 220 -8.97 7.45 -6.11
C PRO A 220 -9.40 6.09 -6.66
N ASP A 221 -9.06 5.84 -7.93
CA ASP A 221 -9.30 4.57 -8.63
C ASP A 221 -10.77 4.13 -8.69
N VAL A 222 -11.72 5.05 -8.46
CA VAL A 222 -13.16 4.84 -8.65
C VAL A 222 -13.62 5.69 -9.85
N GLY A 223 -14.18 5.04 -10.87
CA GLY A 223 -14.72 5.71 -12.05
C GLY A 223 -16.02 6.48 -11.79
N GLU A 224 -16.37 7.37 -12.71
CA GLU A 224 -17.68 8.03 -12.70
C GLU A 224 -18.82 7.03 -13.00
N CYS A 225 -19.97 7.22 -12.34
CA CYS A 225 -21.25 6.75 -12.84
C CYS A 225 -21.68 7.71 -13.98
#